data_AF-A0A815ULH3-F1
#
_entry.id   AF-A0A815ULH3-F1
#
_cell.length_a   1.000
_cell.length_b   1.000
_cell.length_c   1.000
_cell.angle_alpha   90.00
_cell.angle_beta   90.00
_cell.angle_gamma   90.00
#
_symmetry.space_group_name_H-M   'P 1'
#
loop_
_entity.id
_entity.type
_entity.pdbx_description
1 polymer ?
#
loop_
_entity_poly.entity_id
_entity_poly.type
_entity_poly.pdbx_seq_one_letter_code
_entity_poly.pdbx_strand_id
1 'polypeptide(L)'
;PIQRCKPKQEGSLRYRIWQLCTSSYFEFCIMVMIALNTCVLMAKYYRSPSTYNDVLTYANTTFTALFTVESILKIIAFGLRNYFRDKWNAFDFITVLGSIADVLVTEFRVCI
;
A
#
# COMPACT_ATOMS: atom_id res chain seq x y z
N PRO A 1 -10.30 4.37 -20.16
CA PRO A 1 -10.96 5.46 -19.42
C PRO A 1 -11.91 4.91 -18.34
N ILE A 2 -11.37 4.72 -17.13
CA ILE A 2 -12.13 4.16 -16.00
C ILE A 2 -12.94 5.31 -15.39
N GLN A 3 -14.25 5.31 -15.61
CA GLN A 3 -15.16 6.34 -15.11
C GLN A 3 -15.27 6.27 -13.58
N ARG A 4 -14.47 7.08 -12.87
CA ARG A 4 -14.62 7.31 -11.42
C ARG A 4 -15.81 8.26 -11.20
N CYS A 5 -16.90 7.74 -10.64
CA CYS A 5 -18.04 8.56 -10.22
C CYS A 5 -17.57 9.70 -9.29
N LYS A 6 -17.85 10.94 -9.68
CA LYS A 6 -17.63 12.12 -8.84
C LYS A 6 -18.52 12.05 -7.58
N PRO A 7 -17.97 12.17 -6.37
CA PRO A 7 -18.77 12.28 -5.16
C PRO A 7 -19.62 13.56 -5.17
N LYS A 8 -20.88 13.46 -4.74
CA LYS A 8 -21.93 14.49 -4.87
C LYS A 8 -21.92 15.56 -3.77
N GLN A 9 -20.92 15.59 -2.87
CA GLN A 9 -20.89 16.53 -1.75
C GLN A 9 -19.56 17.29 -1.67
N GLU A 10 -19.62 18.56 -2.09
CA GLU A 10 -18.49 19.48 -2.37
C GLU A 10 -17.83 20.12 -1.12
N GLY A 11 -18.20 19.72 0.11
CA GLY A 11 -17.75 20.41 1.33
C GLY A 11 -17.03 19.58 2.40
N SER A 12 -16.84 18.27 2.21
CA SER A 12 -16.32 17.39 3.28
C SER A 12 -14.90 16.90 3.00
N LEU A 13 -14.12 16.56 4.05
CA LEU A 13 -12.77 15.96 3.98
C LEU A 13 -12.66 14.84 2.92
N ARG A 14 -13.76 14.11 2.72
CA ARG A 14 -13.95 13.09 1.67
C ARG A 14 -13.63 13.59 0.25
N TYR A 15 -13.99 14.82 -0.11
CA TYR A 15 -13.73 15.39 -1.44
C TYR A 15 -12.25 15.70 -1.66
N ARG A 16 -11.58 16.26 -0.64
CA ARG A 16 -10.12 16.51 -0.68
C ARG A 16 -9.33 15.21 -0.78
N ILE A 17 -9.70 14.20 0.02
CA ILE A 17 -9.06 12.88 -0.02
C ILE A 17 -9.36 12.19 -1.36
N TRP A 18 -10.56 12.36 -1.92
CA TRP A 18 -10.91 11.86 -3.25
C TRP A 18 -10.08 12.51 -4.36
N GLN A 19 -9.86 13.84 -4.31
CA GLN A 19 -8.99 14.54 -5.26
C GLN A 19 -7.54 14.09 -5.16
N LEU A 20 -7.03 13.92 -3.93
CA LEU A 20 -5.68 13.38 -3.68
C LEU A 20 -5.53 11.95 -4.21
N CYS A 21 -6.48 11.06 -3.90
CA CYS A 21 -6.47 9.67 -4.34
C CYS A 21 -6.72 9.49 -5.84
N THR A 22 -7.43 10.43 -6.48
CA THR A 22 -7.72 10.40 -7.92
C THR A 22 -6.60 11.02 -8.75
N SER A 23 -5.63 11.66 -8.11
CA SER A 23 -4.47 12.24 -8.79
C SER A 23 -3.63 11.14 -9.44
N SER A 24 -3.38 11.25 -10.75
CA SER A 24 -2.51 10.32 -11.49
C SER A 24 -1.08 10.28 -10.94
N TYR A 25 -0.64 11.31 -10.23
CA TYR A 25 0.66 11.35 -9.54
C TYR A 25 0.75 10.33 -8.42
N PHE A 26 -0.36 10.06 -7.74
CA PHE A 26 -0.41 9.12 -6.62
C PHE A 26 -0.29 7.68 -7.12
N GLU A 27 -1.05 7.32 -8.16
CA GLU A 27 -0.94 6.00 -8.82
C GLU A 27 0.46 5.75 -9.39
N PHE A 28 1.12 6.79 -9.92
CA PHE A 28 2.51 6.69 -10.37
C PHE A 28 3.50 6.51 -9.20
N CYS A 29 3.29 7.21 -8.08
CA CYS A 29 4.12 7.08 -6.88
C CYS A 29 4.11 5.63 -6.36
N ILE A 30 2.95 4.99 -6.39
CA ILE A 30 2.74 3.58 -6.01
C ILE A 30 3.46 2.62 -6.94
N MET A 31 3.36 2.81 -8.25
CA MET A 31 4.12 1.99 -9.19
C MET A 31 5.62 2.12 -8.99
N VAL A 32 6.12 3.33 -8.74
CA VAL A 32 7.54 3.59 -8.46
C VAL A 32 7.98 2.96 -7.13
N MET A 33 7.16 3.02 -6.08
CA MET A 33 7.46 2.38 -4.79
C MET A 33 7.45 0.85 -4.87
N ILE A 34 6.55 0.23 -5.64
CA ILE A 34 6.56 -1.23 -5.88
C ILE A 34 7.82 -1.62 -6.66
N ALA A 35 8.18 -0.85 -7.68
CA ALA A 35 9.39 -1.10 -8.48
C ALA A 35 10.66 -0.97 -7.61
N LEU A 36 10.75 0.08 -6.79
CA LEU A 36 11.85 0.29 -5.86
C LEU A 36 11.95 -0.85 -4.84
N ASN A 37 10.83 -1.28 -4.26
CA ASN A 37 10.82 -2.41 -3.33
C ASN A 37 11.31 -3.70 -3.98
N THR A 38 10.90 -3.96 -5.23
CA THR A 38 11.32 -5.13 -5.99
C THR A 38 12.80 -5.05 -6.36
N CYS A 39 13.31 -3.88 -6.75
CA CYS A 39 14.73 -3.64 -7.00
C CYS A 39 15.57 -3.84 -5.75
N VAL A 40 15.09 -3.37 -4.59
CA VAL A 40 15.70 -3.57 -3.28
C VAL A 40 15.79 -5.07 -2.95
N LEU A 41 14.71 -5.82 -3.18
CA LEU A 41 14.69 -7.26 -2.96
C LEU A 41 15.64 -8.01 -3.91
N MET A 42 15.72 -7.59 -5.17
CA MET A 42 16.66 -8.16 -6.15
C MET A 42 18.12 -7.77 -5.88
N ALA A 43 18.37 -6.59 -5.32
CA ALA A 43 19.70 -6.12 -4.93
C ALA A 43 20.21 -6.76 -3.64
N LYS A 44 19.42 -7.64 -3.01
CA LYS A 44 19.81 -8.40 -1.81
C LYS A 44 20.85 -9.45 -2.22
N TYR A 45 22.12 -9.05 -2.20
CA TYR A 45 23.25 -9.92 -2.50
C TYR A 45 23.63 -10.79 -1.30
N TYR A 46 23.95 -12.06 -1.54
CA TYR A 46 24.21 -13.13 -0.54
C TYR A 46 25.36 -12.81 0.45
N ARG A 47 26.08 -11.70 0.27
CA ARG A 47 27.26 -11.31 1.05
C ARG A 47 27.24 -9.84 1.51
N SER A 48 26.07 -9.22 1.61
CA SER A 48 25.94 -7.82 2.05
C SER A 48 26.02 -7.70 3.58
N PRO A 49 26.68 -6.67 4.14
CA PRO A 49 26.75 -6.47 5.60
C PRO A 49 25.36 -6.43 6.24
N SER A 50 25.25 -6.93 7.48
CA SER A 50 23.99 -7.01 8.24
C SER A 50 23.21 -5.70 8.22
N THR A 51 23.89 -4.58 8.40
CA THR A 51 23.31 -3.23 8.37
C THR A 51 22.61 -2.88 7.06
N TYR A 52 23.11 -3.35 5.91
CA TYR A 52 22.46 -3.14 4.63
C TYR A 52 21.14 -3.93 4.55
N ASN A 53 21.15 -5.17 5.02
CA ASN A 53 19.94 -5.99 5.07
C ASN A 53 18.88 -5.41 6.03
N ASP A 54 19.29 -4.82 7.15
CA ASP A 54 18.38 -4.17 8.10
C ASP A 54 17.71 -2.93 7.48
N VAL A 55 18.50 -2.06 6.82
CA VAL A 55 17.96 -0.87 6.13
C VAL A 55 17.01 -1.26 5.00
N LEU A 56 17.36 -2.28 4.21
CA LEU A 56 16.49 -2.78 3.13
C LEU A 56 15.18 -3.36 3.68
N THR A 57 15.24 -4.06 4.80
CA THR A 57 14.06 -4.62 5.46
C THR A 57 13.18 -3.50 6.00
N TYR A 58 13.76 -2.51 6.69
CA TYR A 58 13.03 -1.36 7.22
C TYR A 58 12.40 -0.51 6.10
N ALA A 59 13.10 -0.34 4.97
CA ALA A 59 12.58 0.35 3.80
C ALA A 59 11.37 -0.39 3.21
N ASN A 60 11.46 -1.71 3.00
CA ASN A 60 10.35 -2.54 2.52
C ASN A 60 9.13 -2.44 3.47
N THR A 61 9.34 -2.57 4.78
CA THR A 61 8.28 -2.39 5.78
C THR A 61 7.65 -1.00 5.73
N THR A 62 8.47 0.05 5.58
CA THR A 62 7.98 1.44 5.47
C THR A 62 7.15 1.64 4.21
N PHE A 63 7.59 1.08 3.07
CA PHE A 63 6.82 1.14 1.82
C PHE A 63 5.49 0.43 1.96
N THR A 64 5.48 -0.80 2.48
CA THR A 64 4.26 -1.57 2.77
C THR A 64 3.30 -0.81 3.69
N ALA A 65 3.81 -0.14 4.74
CA ALA A 65 2.98 0.67 5.63
C ALA A 65 2.37 1.89 4.91
N LEU A 66 3.12 2.54 4.01
CA LEU A 66 2.60 3.65 3.20
C LEU A 66 1.50 3.20 2.23
N PHE A 67 1.67 2.06 1.55
CA PHE A 67 0.61 1.46 0.72
C PHE A 67 -0.64 1.15 1.53
N THR A 68 -0.46 0.62 2.75
CA THR A 68 -1.55 0.32 3.67
C THR A 68 -2.35 1.57 4.05
N VAL A 69 -1.67 2.66 4.40
CA VAL A 69 -2.33 3.91 4.77
C VAL A 69 -3.06 4.51 3.57
N GLU A 70 -2.50 4.40 2.37
CA GLU A 70 -3.15 4.79 1.13
C GLU A 70 -4.45 4.01 0.87
N SER A 71 -4.42 2.67 0.95
CA SER A 71 -5.64 1.87 0.69
C SER A 71 -6.73 2.21 1.68
N ILE A 72 -6.39 2.41 2.95
CA ILE A 72 -7.33 2.86 3.98
C ILE A 72 -7.91 4.25 3.62
N LEU A 73 -7.08 5.21 3.20
CA LEU A 73 -7.54 6.53 2.74
C LEU A 73 -8.48 6.40 1.54
N LYS A 74 -8.19 5.53 0.57
CA LYS A 74 -9.06 5.24 -0.58
C LYS A 74 -10.38 4.59 -0.17
N ILE A 75 -10.37 3.67 0.80
CA ILE A 75 -11.59 3.04 1.34
C ILE A 75 -12.49 4.09 1.99
N ILE A 76 -11.91 5.01 2.78
CA ILE A 76 -12.64 6.08 3.47
C ILE A 76 -13.19 7.10 2.45
N ALA A 77 -12.45 7.37 1.37
CA ALA A 77 -12.85 8.33 0.33
C ALA A 77 -13.98 7.82 -0.58
N PHE A 78 -13.93 6.56 -1.01
CA PHE A 78 -14.88 5.97 -1.97
C PHE A 78 -16.01 5.14 -1.32
N GLY A 79 -15.83 4.71 -0.08
CA GLY A 79 -16.72 3.77 0.60
C GLY A 79 -16.50 2.31 0.17
N LEU A 80 -16.63 1.36 1.11
CA LEU A 80 -16.33 -0.07 0.91
C LEU A 80 -16.96 -0.67 -0.36
N ARG A 81 -18.20 -0.30 -0.68
CA ARG A 81 -18.97 -0.90 -1.79
C ARG A 81 -18.41 -0.56 -3.18
N ASN A 82 -17.83 0.63 -3.35
CA ASN A 82 -17.20 1.02 -4.62
C ASN A 82 -15.72 0.62 -4.65
N TYR A 83 -15.08 0.52 -3.48
CA TYR A 83 -13.69 0.09 -3.33
C TYR A 83 -13.46 -1.36 -3.78
N PHE A 84 -14.30 -2.31 -3.33
CA PHE A 84 -14.18 -3.73 -3.69
C PHE A 84 -14.53 -4.02 -5.17
N ARG A 85 -15.13 -3.07 -5.88
CA ARG A 85 -15.45 -3.23 -7.31
C ARG A 85 -14.24 -2.99 -8.20
N ASP A 86 -13.23 -2.29 -7.68
CA ASP A 86 -11.98 -2.02 -8.39
C ASP A 86 -10.95 -3.10 -8.03
N LYS A 87 -10.61 -3.96 -9.00
CA LYS A 87 -9.72 -5.11 -8.78
C LYS A 87 -8.32 -4.70 -8.31
N TRP A 88 -7.86 -3.52 -8.74
CA TRP A 88 -6.57 -2.97 -8.35
C TRP A 88 -6.52 -2.54 -6.89
N ASN A 89 -7.61 -1.99 -6.35
CA ASN A 89 -7.71 -1.64 -4.93
C ASN A 89 -7.85 -2.89 -4.04
N ALA A 90 -8.51 -3.93 -4.56
CA ALA A 90 -8.58 -5.23 -3.88
C ALA A 90 -7.19 -5.89 -3.79
N PHE A 91 -6.34 -5.73 -4.81
CA PHE A 91 -4.96 -6.21 -4.79
C PHE A 91 -4.14 -5.55 -3.67
N ASP A 92 -4.23 -4.22 -3.52
CA ASP A 92 -3.55 -3.51 -2.43
C ASP A 92 -4.00 -3.99 -1.05
N PHE A 93 -5.32 -4.20 -0.86
CA PHE A 93 -5.87 -4.72 0.39
C PHE A 93 -5.36 -6.14 0.73
N ILE A 94 -5.17 -6.99 -0.29
CA ILE A 94 -4.60 -8.34 -0.11
C ILE A 94 -3.13 -8.24 0.34
N THR A 95 -2.36 -7.30 -0.19
CA THR A 95 -0.97 -7.04 0.24
C THR A 95 -0.92 -6.64 1.71
N VAL A 96 -1.82 -5.76 2.16
CA VAL A 96 -1.94 -5.38 3.58
C VAL A 96 -2.26 -6.58 4.47
N LEU A 97 -3.25 -7.39 4.07
CA LEU A 97 -3.61 -8.60 4.81
C LEU A 97 -2.44 -9.58 4.89
N GLY A 98 -1.66 -9.73 3.81
CA GLY A 98 -0.45 -10.54 3.79
C GLY A 98 0.58 -10.06 4.82
N SER A 99 0.79 -8.76 4.95
CA SER A 99 1.72 -8.20 5.94
C SER A 99 1.24 -8.36 7.39
N ILE A 100 -0.06 -8.19 7.64
CA ILE A 100 -0.64 -8.43 8.97
C ILE A 100 -0.54 -9.92 9.34
N ALA A 101 -0.80 -10.81 8.38
CA ALA A 101 -0.68 -12.25 8.57
C ALA A 101 0.77 -12.67 8.83
N ASP A 102 1.76 -12.10 8.12
CA ASP A 102 3.19 -12.37 8.32
C ASP A 102 3.65 -12.01 9.74
N VAL A 103 3.24 -10.83 10.24
CA VAL A 103 3.50 -10.40 11.62
C VAL A 103 2.84 -11.34 12.63
N LEU A 104 1.55 -11.66 12.44
CA LEU A 104 0.83 -12.60 13.31
C LEU A 104 1.49 -13.98 13.34
N VAL A 105 1.90 -14.52 12.19
CA VAL A 105 2.59 -15.81 12.07
C VAL A 105 3.94 -15.77 12.79
N THR A 106 4.68 -14.66 12.68
CA THR A 106 5.95 -14.48 13.37
C THR A 106 5.75 -14.48 14.89
N GLU A 107 4.76 -13.74 15.40
CA GLU A 107 4.42 -13.71 16.82
C GLU A 107 3.96 -15.09 17.33
N PHE A 108 3.10 -15.79 16.58
CA PHE A 108 2.69 -17.16 16.94
C PHE A 108 3.86 -18.15 16.94
N ARG A 109 4.85 -18.00 16.04
CA ARG A 109 6.08 -18.80 16.06
C ARG A 109 6.99 -18.49 17.23
N VAL A 110 7.00 -17.25 17.74
CA VAL A 110 7.83 -16.86 18.89
C VAL A 110 7.20 -17.33 20.21
N CYS A 111 5.87 -17.50 20.24
CA CYS A 111 5.12 -17.97 21.42
C CYS A 111 5.06 -19.50 21.59
N ILE A 112 5.50 -20.29 20.62
CA ILE A 112 5.54 -21.77 20.61
C ILE A 112 6.98 -22.25 20.67
#